data_AF-A0A2E1BJK3-F1
#
_entry.id   AF-A0A2E1BJK3-F1
#
_cell.length_a   1.000
_cell.length_b   1.000
_cell.length_c   1.000
_cell.angle_alpha   90.00
_cell.angle_beta   90.00
_cell.angle_gamma   90.00
#
_symmetry.space_group_name_H-M   'P 1'
#
loop_
_entity.id
_entity.type
_entity.pdbx_description
1 polymer ?
#
loop_
_entity_poly.entity_id
_entity_poly.type
_entity_poly.pdbx_seq_one_letter_code
_entity_poly.pdbx_strand_id
1 'polypeptide(L)'
;MKNFITLIPRIFYLAYKIFTTLFDPKVSIKIKLFFLLSIIYIISPYDLIRDIIPILGQVDDILVFIIAILVYKFQDFKRNLNKNPKETIIEGEFRNIDSDTE
;
A
#
# COMPACT_ATOMS: atom_id res chain seq x y z
N MET A 1 -36.99 -17.66 -10.78
CA MET A 1 -35.74 -17.86 -11.59
C MET A 1 -35.96 -17.80 -13.11
N LYS A 2 -37.17 -18.05 -13.66
CA LYS A 2 -37.42 -18.04 -15.13
C LYS A 2 -37.24 -16.67 -15.83
N ASN A 3 -37.33 -15.56 -15.11
CA ASN A 3 -37.22 -14.21 -15.68
C ASN A 3 -35.79 -13.85 -16.13
N PHE A 4 -34.75 -14.52 -15.61
CA PHE A 4 -33.37 -14.24 -16.01
C PHE A 4 -33.04 -14.78 -17.39
N ILE A 5 -33.64 -15.91 -17.78
CA ILE A 5 -33.40 -16.55 -19.08
C ILE A 5 -33.91 -15.67 -20.24
N THR A 6 -34.95 -14.88 -20.03
CA THR A 6 -35.46 -13.95 -21.07
C THR A 6 -34.68 -12.63 -21.14
N LEU A 7 -33.86 -12.31 -20.14
CA LEU A 7 -33.00 -11.12 -20.13
C LEU A 7 -31.75 -11.30 -21.00
N ILE A 8 -31.21 -12.52 -21.06
CA ILE A 8 -30.01 -12.84 -21.86
C ILE A 8 -30.12 -12.38 -23.32
N PRO A 9 -31.16 -12.77 -24.09
CA PRO A 9 -31.29 -12.33 -25.48
C PRO A 9 -31.54 -10.82 -25.62
N ARG A 10 -32.21 -10.19 -24.64
CA ARG A 10 -32.44 -8.74 -24.66
C ARG A 10 -31.15 -7.96 -24.43
N ILE A 11 -30.30 -8.41 -23.50
CA ILE A 11 -29.00 -7.81 -23.23
C ILE A 11 -28.10 -7.94 -24.46
N PHE A 12 -28.08 -9.10 -25.11
CA PHE A 12 -27.33 -9.31 -26.35
C PHE A 12 -27.80 -8.39 -27.49
N TYR A 13 -29.11 -8.26 -27.68
CA TYR A 13 -29.67 -7.36 -28.67
C TYR A 13 -29.29 -5.89 -28.40
N LEU A 14 -29.34 -5.48 -27.13
CA LEU A 14 -28.99 -4.12 -26.72
C LEU A 14 -27.49 -3.85 -26.92
N ALA A 15 -26.63 -4.80 -26.55
CA ALA A 15 -25.19 -4.73 -26.79
C ALA A 15 -24.86 -4.64 -28.28
N TYR A 16 -25.50 -5.48 -29.13
CA TYR A 16 -25.33 -5.43 -30.58
C TYR A 16 -25.78 -4.09 -31.17
N LYS A 17 -26.91 -3.55 -30.69
CA LYS A 17 -27.42 -2.25 -31.14
C LYS A 17 -26.50 -1.09 -30.73
N ILE A 18 -25.95 -1.11 -29.53
CA ILE A 18 -24.95 -0.12 -29.09
C ILE A 18 -23.69 -0.24 -29.95
N PHE A 19 -23.21 -1.47 -30.15
CA PHE A 19 -22.01 -1.73 -30.94
C PHE A 19 -22.16 -1.20 -32.37
N THR A 20 -23.24 -1.56 -33.06
CA THR A 20 -23.55 -1.05 -34.41
C THR A 20 -23.71 0.47 -34.44
N THR A 21 -24.31 1.07 -33.41
CA THR A 21 -24.44 2.53 -33.29
C THR A 21 -23.08 3.23 -33.20
N LEU A 22 -22.09 2.64 -32.53
CA LEU A 22 -20.73 3.22 -32.43
C LEU A 22 -20.02 3.32 -33.79
N PHE A 23 -20.33 2.42 -34.73
CA PHE A 23 -19.79 2.47 -36.10
C PHE A 23 -20.56 3.43 -37.01
N ASP A 24 -21.73 3.93 -36.61
CA ASP A 24 -22.51 4.87 -37.41
C ASP A 24 -21.78 6.23 -37.48
N PRO A 25 -21.54 6.80 -38.69
CA PRO A 25 -20.93 8.11 -38.85
C PRO A 25 -21.74 9.27 -38.23
N LYS A 26 -23.05 9.07 -37.95
CA LYS A 26 -23.89 10.08 -37.30
C LYS A 26 -23.61 10.28 -35.81
N VAL A 27 -22.89 9.36 -35.17
CA VAL A 27 -22.55 9.46 -33.75
C VAL A 27 -21.38 10.42 -33.55
N SER A 28 -21.55 11.35 -32.60
CA SER A 28 -20.52 12.32 -32.23
C SER A 28 -19.19 11.64 -31.91
N ILE A 29 -18.10 12.19 -32.44
CA ILE A 29 -16.75 11.67 -32.22
C ILE A 29 -16.41 11.55 -30.72
N LYS A 30 -16.98 12.43 -29.88
CA LYS A 30 -16.80 12.41 -28.42
C LYS A 30 -17.29 11.10 -27.79
N ILE A 31 -18.44 10.61 -28.28
CA ILE A 31 -19.06 9.38 -27.78
C ILE A 31 -18.22 8.18 -28.21
N LYS A 32 -17.75 8.16 -29.45
CA LYS A 32 -16.85 7.10 -29.96
C LYS A 32 -15.56 7.05 -29.16
N LEU A 33 -14.96 8.22 -28.91
CA LEU A 33 -13.72 8.34 -28.14
C LEU A 33 -13.91 7.88 -26.69
N PHE A 34 -15.03 8.23 -26.05
CA PHE A 34 -15.36 7.78 -24.70
C PHE A 34 -15.50 6.25 -24.61
N PHE A 35 -16.15 5.64 -25.60
CA PHE A 35 -16.31 4.19 -25.64
C PHE A 35 -14.99 3.47 -25.90
N LEU A 36 -14.16 4.01 -26.79
CA LEU A 36 -12.81 3.50 -27.05
C LEU A 36 -11.92 3.60 -25.81
N LEU A 37 -11.96 4.73 -25.09
CA LEU A 37 -11.27 4.90 -23.81
C LEU A 37 -11.75 3.89 -22.77
N SER A 38 -13.05 3.61 -22.70
CA SER A 38 -13.62 2.62 -21.78
C SER A 38 -13.12 1.20 -22.08
N ILE A 39 -12.98 0.84 -23.36
CA ILE A 39 -12.43 -0.46 -23.76
C ILE A 39 -10.94 -0.55 -23.40
N ILE A 40 -10.17 0.50 -23.71
CA ILE A 40 -8.75 0.60 -23.36
C ILE A 40 -8.58 0.48 -21.84
N TYR A 41 -9.45 1.12 -21.05
CA TYR A 41 -9.45 1.03 -19.60
C TYR A 41 -9.68 -0.41 -19.10
N ILE A 42 -10.68 -1.12 -19.63
CA ILE A 42 -10.98 -2.50 -19.23
C ILE A 42 -9.85 -3.47 -19.58
N ILE A 43 -9.17 -3.25 -20.71
CA ILE A 43 -8.14 -4.15 -21.22
C ILE A 43 -6.76 -3.80 -20.63
N SER A 44 -6.53 -2.57 -20.17
CA SER A 44 -5.23 -2.15 -19.68
C SER A 44 -4.88 -2.84 -18.35
N PRO A 45 -3.79 -3.64 -18.29
CA PRO A 45 -3.29 -4.22 -17.04
C PRO A 45 -2.60 -3.16 -16.15
N TYR A 46 -2.42 -1.95 -16.66
CA TYR A 46 -1.86 -0.80 -15.98
C TYR A 46 -2.95 0.28 -15.96
N ASP A 47 -3.70 0.33 -14.86
CA ASP A 47 -4.66 1.38 -14.62
C ASP A 47 -4.00 2.75 -14.84
N LEU A 48 -4.57 3.55 -15.75
CA LEU A 48 -4.16 4.93 -16.09
C LEU A 48 -3.97 5.82 -14.83
N ILE A 49 -4.56 5.42 -13.70
CA ILE A 49 -4.45 6.03 -12.38
C ILE A 49 -3.02 5.97 -11.84
N ARG A 50 -2.26 4.89 -12.10
CA ARG A 50 -0.85 4.77 -11.68
C ARG A 50 0.06 5.73 -12.43
N ASP A 51 -0.29 6.08 -13.68
CA ASP A 51 0.50 6.97 -14.53
C ASP A 51 0.09 8.45 -14.41
N ILE A 52 -1.15 8.78 -14.04
CA ILE A 52 -1.63 10.17 -13.95
C ILE A 52 -1.16 10.86 -12.66
N ILE A 53 -0.95 10.11 -11.57
CA ILE A 53 -0.51 10.70 -10.29
C ILE A 53 0.76 9.99 -9.79
N PRO A 54 1.93 10.23 -10.44
CA PRO A 54 3.20 9.67 -10.01
C PRO A 54 3.56 10.01 -8.55
N ILE A 55 3.00 11.11 -8.02
CA ILE A 55 3.25 11.57 -6.65
C ILE A 55 2.47 10.74 -5.62
N LEU A 56 1.22 10.33 -5.90
CA LEU A 56 0.42 9.55 -4.94
C LEU A 56 0.90 8.10 -4.83
N GLY A 57 1.45 7.54 -5.91
CA GLY A 57 2.08 6.22 -5.87
C GLY A 57 3.33 6.19 -4.99
N GLN A 58 4.08 7.30 -4.91
CA GLN A 58 5.29 7.42 -4.07
C GLN A 58 4.97 7.71 -2.60
N VAL A 59 3.77 8.21 -2.29
CA VAL A 59 3.36 8.49 -0.91
C VAL A 59 3.35 7.21 -0.07
N ASP A 60 2.95 6.07 -0.65
CA ASP A 60 2.96 4.78 0.04
C ASP A 60 4.39 4.31 0.38
N ASP A 61 5.32 4.40 -0.58
CA ASP A 61 6.73 4.07 -0.37
C ASP A 61 7.38 4.96 0.72
N ILE A 62 7.07 6.27 0.71
CA ILE A 62 7.55 7.22 1.72
C ILE A 62 6.96 6.92 3.10
N LEU A 63 5.68 6.56 3.17
CA LEU A 63 5.02 6.17 4.42
C LEU A 63 5.66 4.94 5.04
N VAL A 64 5.91 3.89 4.25
CA VAL A 64 6.60 2.68 4.71
C VAL A 64 7.99 3.01 5.22
N PHE A 65 8.73 3.87 4.52
CA PHE A 65 10.06 4.30 4.94
C PHE A 65 10.04 5.07 6.27
N ILE A 66 9.09 6.00 6.45
CA ILE A 66 8.91 6.75 7.70
C ILE A 66 8.56 5.80 8.84
N ILE A 67 7.63 4.86 8.63
CA ILE A 67 7.24 3.88 9.64
C ILE A 67 8.44 3.02 10.05
N ALA A 68 9.26 2.57 9.10
CA ALA A 68 10.47 1.79 9.38
C ALA A 68 11.45 2.58 10.27
N ILE A 69 11.66 3.87 9.99
CA ILE A 69 12.50 4.74 10.83
C ILE A 69 11.91 4.91 12.23
N LEU A 70 10.60 5.12 12.35
CA LEU A 70 9.93 5.24 13.66
C LEU A 70 10.07 3.96 14.48
N VAL A 71 9.85 2.81 13.85
CA VAL A 71 9.99 1.50 14.50
C VAL A 71 11.43 1.25 14.95
N TYR A 72 12.42 1.61 14.12
CA TYR A 72 13.83 1.52 14.50
C TYR A 72 14.15 2.43 15.69
N LYS A 73 13.77 3.71 15.63
CA LYS A 73 13.98 4.67 16.72
C LYS A 73 13.27 4.25 18.01
N PHE A 74 12.06 3.73 17.91
CA PHE A 74 11.31 3.25 19.06
C PHE A 74 11.99 2.04 19.72
N GLN A 75 12.50 1.10 18.92
CA GLN A 75 13.30 -0.02 19.43
C GLN A 75 14.60 0.44 20.07
N ASP A 76 15.34 1.36 19.44
CA ASP A 76 16.58 1.91 20.00
C ASP A 76 16.32 2.67 21.31
N PHE A 77 15.24 3.45 21.37
CA PHE A 77 14.80 4.13 22.59
C PHE A 77 14.46 3.13 23.69
N LYS A 78 13.67 2.09 23.39
CA LYS A 78 13.35 1.02 24.35
C LYS A 78 14.61 0.27 24.83
N ARG A 79 15.56 0.02 23.93
CA ARG A 79 16.86 -0.57 24.26
C ARG A 79 17.67 0.33 25.19
N ASN A 80 17.67 1.64 24.97
CA ASN A 80 18.35 2.59 25.84
C ASN A 80 17.68 2.71 27.22
N LEU A 81 16.35 2.61 27.30
CA LEU A 81 15.64 2.55 28.59
C LEU A 81 15.92 1.25 29.35
N ASN A 82 16.10 0.14 28.64
CA ASN A 82 16.37 -1.16 29.25
C ASN A 82 17.87 -1.41 29.53
N LYS A 83 18.73 -0.41 29.32
CA LYS A 83 20.10 -0.47 29.84
C LYS A 83 20.03 -0.30 31.35
N ASN A 84 20.03 -1.43 32.07
CA ASN A 84 20.27 -1.43 33.50
C ASN A 84 21.55 -0.61 33.78
N PRO A 85 21.50 0.39 34.69
CA PRO A 85 22.70 1.10 35.08
C PRO A 85 23.67 0.05 35.61
N LYS A 86 24.81 -0.03 34.94
CA LYS A 86 25.94 -0.92 35.19
C LYS A 86 25.99 -1.25 36.69
N GLU A 87 25.65 -2.49 37.07
CA GLU A 87 25.90 -2.98 38.42
C GLU A 87 27.39 -2.75 38.66
N THR A 88 27.69 -1.71 39.43
CA THR A 88 29.05 -1.44 39.84
C THR A 88 29.28 -2.47 40.93
N ILE A 89 29.77 -3.64 40.52
CA ILE A 89 30.31 -4.62 41.45
C ILE A 89 31.51 -3.92 42.07
N ILE A 90 31.29 -3.34 43.25
CA ILE A 90 32.36 -2.82 44.08
C ILE A 90 33.01 -4.07 44.66
N GLU A 91 34.09 -4.54 44.03
CA GLU A 91 34.96 -5.54 44.63
C GLU A 91 35.55 -4.90 45.89
N GLY A 92 34.94 -5.18 47.04
CA GLY A 92 35.45 -4.77 48.34
C GLY A 92 36.77 -5.48 48.57
N GLU A 93 37.86 -4.74 48.56
CA GLU A 93 39.16 -5.22 48.99
C GLU A 93 39.07 -5.51 50.50
N PHE A 94 39.01 -6.79 50.87
CA PHE A 94 39.01 -7.19 52.28
C PHE A 94 40.40 -6.94 52.86
N ARG A 95 40.54 -5.85 53.61
CA ARG A 95 41.71 -5.66 54.46
C ARG A 95 41.58 -6.60 55.65
N ASN A 96 42.46 -7.60 55.72
CA ASN A 96 42.55 -8.46 56.88
C ASN A 96 43.13 -7.65 58.04
N ILE A 97 42.34 -7.48 59.10
CA ILE A 97 42.73 -6.78 60.34
C ILE A 97 42.99 -7.83 61.42
N ASP A 98 43.61 -8.94 61.03
CA ASP A 98 44.37 -9.76 61.96
C ASP A 98 45.78 -9.17 61.94
N SER A 99 45.96 -8.10 62.70
CA SER A 99 46.52 -8.19 64.05
C SER A 99 48.04 -8.30 63.98
N ASP A 100 48.64 -7.16 63.62
CA ASP A 100 49.89 -6.72 64.22
C ASP A 100 49.70 -6.75 65.74
N THR A 101 49.90 -7.91 66.34
CA THR A 101 50.12 -8.08 67.77
C THR A 101 51.16 -9.18 67.89
N GLU A 102 52.40 -8.73 67.75
CA GLU A 102 53.61 -9.39 68.26
C GLU A 102 53.49 -9.63 69.78
#